data_AF-A0A368YHJ7-F1
#
_entry.id   AF-A0A368YHJ7-F1
#
_cell.length_a   1.000
_cell.length_b   1.000
_cell.length_c   1.000
_cell.angle_alpha   90.00
_cell.angle_beta   90.00
_cell.angle_gamma   90.00
#
_symmetry.space_group_name_H-M   'P 1'
#
loop_
_entity.id
_entity.type
_entity.pdbx_description
1 polymer ?
#
loop_
_entity_poly.entity_id
_entity_poly.type
_entity_poly.pdbx_seq_one_letter_code
_entity_poly.pdbx_strand_id
1 'polypeptide(L)'
;MSQNYHYSRKYLIKKYVEKAEKIKDIPSVKNIEKDPDMPSYRTYKRRFGDLDKVKELKKVRDRFKNKNKIDKLICEFCVKNPRNCDRDVEECKKEADLFLEFQNDK
;
A
#
# COMPACT_ATOMS: atom_id res chain seq x y z
N MET A 1 -29.54 -23.82 11.86
CA MET A 1 -28.73 -22.72 12.43
C MET A 1 -27.46 -22.57 11.59
N SER A 2 -27.44 -21.65 10.62
CA SER A 2 -26.32 -21.56 9.66
C SER A 2 -25.29 -20.51 10.10
N GLN A 3 -24.25 -20.93 10.82
CA GLN A 3 -23.10 -20.06 11.13
C GLN A 3 -22.19 -19.94 9.90
N ASN A 4 -22.31 -18.82 9.18
CA ASN A 4 -21.45 -18.42 8.06
C ASN A 4 -20.02 -18.07 8.56
N TYR A 5 -19.16 -19.07 8.74
CA TYR A 5 -17.76 -18.92 9.17
C TYR A 5 -16.81 -18.38 8.10
N HIS A 6 -17.26 -18.18 6.86
CA HIS A 6 -16.36 -18.05 5.70
C HIS A 6 -15.58 -16.73 5.59
N TYR A 7 -16.03 -15.66 6.27
CA TYR A 7 -15.38 -14.33 6.22
C TYR A 7 -15.40 -13.64 7.58
N SER A 8 -14.60 -14.17 8.51
CA SER A 8 -14.37 -13.50 9.79
C SER A 8 -13.69 -12.14 9.59
N ARG A 9 -13.92 -11.21 10.53
CA ARG A 9 -13.26 -9.89 10.54
C ARG A 9 -11.73 -10.02 10.46
N LYS A 10 -11.15 -10.90 11.26
CA LYS A 10 -9.71 -11.17 11.30
C LYS A 10 -9.19 -11.68 9.95
N TYR A 11 -9.92 -12.59 9.30
CA TYR A 11 -9.56 -13.12 7.99
C TYR A 11 -9.53 -12.03 6.92
N LEU A 12 -10.57 -11.20 6.84
CA LEU A 12 -10.64 -10.13 5.84
C LEU A 12 -9.52 -9.10 6.03
N ILE A 13 -9.24 -8.71 7.28
CA ILE A 13 -8.11 -7.81 7.60
C ILE A 13 -6.80 -8.44 7.13
N LYS A 14 -6.56 -9.72 7.48
CA LYS A 14 -5.36 -10.45 7.05
C LYS A 14 -5.20 -10.42 5.53
N LYS A 15 -6.24 -10.78 4.79
CA LYS A 15 -6.23 -10.78 3.31
C LYS A 15 -5.97 -9.39 2.72
N TYR A 16 -6.56 -8.34 3.29
CA TYR A 16 -6.31 -6.98 2.84
C TYR A 16 -4.86 -6.56 3.04
N VAL A 17 -4.28 -6.87 4.21
CA VAL A 17 -2.88 -6.57 4.52
C VAL A 17 -1.96 -7.34 3.59
N GLU A 18 -2.14 -8.65 3.43
CA GLU A 18 -1.35 -9.48 2.51
C GLU A 18 -1.37 -8.92 1.09
N LYS A 19 -2.55 -8.51 0.61
CA LYS A 19 -2.68 -7.89 -0.71
C LYS A 19 -1.91 -6.59 -0.81
N ALA A 20 -2.01 -5.73 0.21
CA ALA A 20 -1.29 -4.45 0.25
C ALA A 20 0.23 -4.63 0.21
N GLU A 21 0.76 -5.59 0.97
CA GLU A 21 2.19 -5.93 0.93
C GLU A 21 2.61 -6.49 -0.42
N LYS A 22 1.80 -7.39 -1.01
CA LYS A 22 2.08 -8.00 -2.31
C LYS A 22 2.18 -6.96 -3.43
N ILE A 23 1.30 -5.96 -3.44
CA ILE A 23 1.30 -4.91 -4.47
C ILE A 23 2.14 -3.69 -4.07
N LYS A 24 2.70 -3.68 -2.86
CA LYS A 24 3.43 -2.56 -2.25
C LYS A 24 2.67 -1.22 -2.30
N ASP A 25 1.34 -1.26 -2.23
CA ASP A 25 0.45 -0.11 -2.35
C ASP A 25 -0.90 -0.37 -1.65
N ILE A 26 -1.74 0.65 -1.55
CA ILE A 26 -3.10 0.58 -1.03
C ILE A 26 -3.98 -0.23 -2.00
N PRO A 27 -4.58 -1.36 -1.58
CA PRO A 27 -5.49 -2.12 -2.43
C PRO A 27 -6.70 -1.28 -2.87
N SER A 28 -6.75 -0.93 -4.15
CA SER A 28 -7.94 -0.35 -4.76
C SER A 28 -9.04 -1.39 -4.96
N VAL A 29 -10.28 -0.94 -5.23
CA VAL A 29 -11.38 -1.83 -5.62
C VAL A 29 -10.98 -2.70 -6.81
N LYS A 30 -10.31 -2.12 -7.82
CA LYS A 30 -9.83 -2.85 -9.00
C LYS A 30 -8.77 -3.90 -8.63
N ASN A 31 -7.88 -3.59 -7.69
CA ASN A 31 -6.85 -4.54 -7.23
C ASN A 31 -7.46 -5.73 -6.49
N ILE A 32 -8.55 -5.50 -5.75
CA ILE A 32 -9.29 -6.54 -5.02
C ILE A 32 -10.11 -7.40 -5.99
N GLU A 33 -10.91 -6.79 -6.86
CA GLU A 33 -11.82 -7.52 -7.77
C GLU A 33 -11.09 -8.29 -8.87
N LYS A 34 -9.87 -7.89 -9.24
CA LYS A 34 -9.05 -8.63 -10.22
C LYS A 34 -8.29 -9.82 -9.61
N ASP A 35 -8.23 -9.94 -8.29
CA ASP A 35 -7.47 -10.99 -7.63
C ASP A 35 -8.41 -12.14 -7.25
N PRO A 36 -8.30 -13.32 -7.88
CA PRO A 36 -9.20 -14.45 -7.60
C PRO A 36 -9.05 -14.99 -6.16
N ASP A 37 -7.92 -14.73 -5.50
CA ASP A 37 -7.66 -15.16 -4.11
C ASP A 37 -8.23 -14.19 -3.07
N MET A 38 -8.81 -13.08 -3.53
CA MET A 38 -9.39 -12.05 -2.67
C MET A 38 -10.91 -12.18 -2.56
N PRO A 39 -11.47 -11.97 -1.36
CA PRO A 39 -12.89 -11.73 -1.21
C PRO A 39 -13.31 -10.48 -1.99
N SER A 40 -14.52 -10.47 -2.58
CA SER A 40 -15.03 -9.29 -3.28
C SER A 40 -15.00 -8.04 -2.39
N TYR A 41 -14.83 -6.87 -2.98
CA TYR A 41 -14.91 -5.59 -2.28
C TYR A 41 -16.26 -5.42 -1.56
N ARG A 42 -17.34 -5.97 -2.14
CA ARG A 42 -18.66 -6.00 -1.50
C ARG A 42 -18.65 -6.75 -0.17
N THR A 43 -17.88 -7.83 -0.04
CA THR A 43 -17.69 -8.57 1.22
C THR A 43 -17.04 -7.68 2.28
N TYR A 44 -16.00 -6.93 1.90
CA TYR A 44 -15.36 -5.95 2.80
C TYR A 44 -16.34 -4.86 3.24
N LYS A 45 -17.06 -4.24 2.29
CA LYS A 45 -18.04 -3.18 2.58
C LYS A 45 -19.18 -3.68 3.48
N ARG A 46 -19.68 -4.90 3.28
CA ARG A 46 -20.71 -5.49 4.15
C ARG A 46 -20.21 -5.75 5.57
N ARG A 47 -18.95 -6.16 5.74
CA ARG A 47 -18.39 -6.47 7.06
C ARG A 47 -17.93 -5.24 7.83
N PHE A 48 -17.40 -4.24 7.15
CA PHE A 48 -16.72 -3.10 7.75
C PHE A 48 -17.43 -1.76 7.56
N GLY A 49 -18.34 -1.67 6.58
CA GLY A 49 -18.87 -0.40 6.12
C GLY A 49 -17.76 0.40 5.44
N ASP A 50 -17.31 1.44 6.12
CA ASP A 50 -16.20 2.28 5.69
C ASP A 50 -14.86 1.70 6.18
N LEU A 51 -14.03 1.26 5.23
CA LEU A 51 -12.73 0.67 5.51
C LEU A 51 -11.79 1.67 6.19
N ASP A 52 -11.96 2.98 5.97
CA ASP A 52 -11.11 4.02 6.57
C ASP A 52 -11.34 4.17 8.08
N LYS A 53 -12.50 3.70 8.56
CA LYS A 53 -12.83 3.68 9.99
C LYS A 53 -12.31 2.42 10.69
N VAL A 54 -11.83 1.42 9.95
CA VAL A 54 -11.23 0.22 10.53
C VAL A 54 -9.78 0.51 10.88
N LYS A 55 -9.47 0.62 12.17
CA LYS A 55 -8.16 1.03 12.70
C LYS A 55 -6.99 0.25 12.07
N GLU A 56 -7.14 -1.05 11.89
CA GLU A 56 -6.13 -1.94 11.32
C GLU A 56 -5.87 -1.63 9.83
N LEU A 57 -6.94 -1.45 9.05
CA LEU A 57 -6.84 -1.11 7.63
C LEU A 57 -6.32 0.31 7.44
N LYS A 58 -6.75 1.24 8.29
CA LYS A 58 -6.30 2.63 8.31
C LYS A 58 -4.79 2.71 8.51
N LYS A 59 -4.23 1.98 9.48
CA LYS A 59 -2.76 1.95 9.71
C LYS A 59 -1.99 1.55 8.46
N VAL A 60 -2.45 0.50 7.77
CA VAL A 60 -1.80 0.00 6.54
C VAL A 60 -1.92 1.03 5.43
N ARG A 61 -3.11 1.64 5.29
CA ARG A 61 -3.36 2.69 4.30
C ARG A 61 -2.49 3.92 4.53
N ASP A 62 -2.40 4.40 5.77
CA ASP A 62 -1.59 5.57 6.13
C ASP A 62 -0.10 5.31 5.88
N ARG A 63 0.38 4.09 6.18
CA ARG A 63 1.76 3.67 5.86
C ARG A 63 2.06 3.75 4.36
N PHE A 64 1.23 3.14 3.52
CA PHE A 64 1.44 3.19 2.06
C PHE A 64 1.17 4.59 1.48
N LYS A 65 0.24 5.36 2.04
CA LYS A 65 0.03 6.77 1.65
C LYS A 65 1.28 7.60 1.89
N ASN A 66 1.93 7.42 3.04
CA ASN A 66 3.19 8.10 3.34
C ASN A 66 4.32 7.63 2.45
N LYS A 67 4.42 6.31 2.19
CA LYS A 67 5.36 5.77 1.20
C LYS A 67 5.18 6.44 -0.17
N ASN A 68 3.98 6.44 -0.73
CA ASN A 68 3.71 7.00 -2.05
C ASN A 68 4.01 8.50 -2.12
N LYS A 69 3.82 9.24 -1.03
CA LYS A 69 4.23 10.65 -0.94
C LYS A 69 5.75 10.80 -1.02
N ILE A 70 6.50 10.00 -0.27
CA ILE A 70 7.97 10.02 -0.29
C ILE A 70 8.47 9.63 -1.69
N ASP A 71 7.92 8.56 -2.26
CA ASP A 71 8.25 8.11 -3.62
C ASP A 71 8.06 9.25 -4.64
N LYS A 72 6.93 9.96 -4.54
CA LYS A 72 6.65 11.10 -5.42
C LYS A 72 7.66 12.23 -5.23
N LEU A 73 7.99 12.58 -3.99
CA LEU A 73 8.98 13.63 -3.69
C LEU A 73 10.36 13.28 -4.28
N ILE A 74 10.81 12.03 -4.11
CA ILE A 74 12.08 11.57 -4.69
C ILE A 74 12.08 11.73 -6.20
N CYS A 75 10.99 11.36 -6.86
CA CYS A 75 10.85 11.57 -8.30
C CYS A 75 10.79 13.05 -8.68
N GLU A 76 10.14 13.92 -7.89
CA GLU A 76 10.09 15.36 -8.13
C GLU A 76 11.47 16.03 -8.07
N PHE A 77 12.37 15.54 -7.21
CA PHE A 77 13.75 16.01 -7.14
C PHE A 77 14.71 15.28 -8.10
N CYS A 78 14.20 14.33 -8.88
CA CYS A 78 15.02 13.60 -9.84
C CYS A 78 15.41 14.52 -11.00
N VAL A 79 16.69 14.48 -11.40
CA VAL A 79 17.18 15.19 -12.60
C VAL A 79 16.51 14.66 -13.88
N LYS A 80 16.02 13.41 -13.85
CA LYS A 80 15.29 12.81 -14.97
C LYS A 80 13.81 13.21 -14.95
N ASN A 81 13.23 13.39 -16.13
CA ASN A 81 11.78 13.65 -16.26
C ASN A 81 10.98 12.47 -15.67
N PRO A 82 10.16 12.68 -14.62
CA PRO A 82 9.41 11.61 -13.96
C PRO A 82 8.44 10.86 -14.87
N ARG A 83 8.02 11.46 -15.98
CA ARG A 83 7.07 10.84 -16.93
C ARG A 83 7.71 9.75 -17.80
N ASN A 84 9.03 9.77 -17.95
CA ASN A 84 9.79 8.88 -18.82
C ASN A 84 10.93 8.16 -18.05
N CYS A 85 10.79 8.04 -16.72
CA CYS A 85 11.79 7.42 -15.87
C CYS A 85 11.36 5.99 -15.52
N ASP A 86 12.08 5.00 -16.05
CA ASP A 86 11.81 3.57 -15.78
C ASP A 86 12.62 3.02 -14.59
N ARG A 87 13.22 3.90 -13.78
CA ARG A 87 14.00 3.47 -12.60
C ARG A 87 13.09 2.99 -11.49
N ASP A 88 13.56 1.99 -10.73
CA ASP A 88 12.92 1.59 -9.48
C ASP A 88 13.10 2.70 -8.43
N VAL A 89 12.00 3.23 -7.90
CA VAL A 89 12.03 4.27 -6.87
C VAL A 89 12.71 3.80 -5.59
N GLU A 90 12.72 2.49 -5.31
CA GLU A 90 13.45 1.93 -4.16
C GLU A 90 14.97 1.99 -4.34
N GLU A 91 15.47 1.96 -5.58
CA GLU A 91 16.89 2.20 -5.86
C GLU A 91 17.23 3.69 -5.70
N CYS A 92 16.38 4.57 -6.23
CA CYS A 92 16.54 6.02 -6.09
C CYS A 92 16.57 6.47 -4.61
N LYS A 93 15.80 5.81 -3.74
CA LYS A 93 15.83 6.05 -2.29
C LYS A 93 17.20 5.79 -1.68
N LYS A 94 17.82 4.65 -2.02
CA LYS A 94 19.14 4.29 -1.49
C LYS A 94 20.20 5.30 -1.90
N GLU A 95 20.14 5.80 -3.13
CA GLU A 95 21.02 6.88 -3.60
C GLU A 95 20.81 8.17 -2.79
N ALA A 96 19.55 8.52 -2.49
CA ALA A 96 19.23 9.69 -1.67
C ALA A 96 19.71 9.53 -0.21
N ASP A 97 19.54 8.34 0.38
CA ASP A 97 20.01 8.05 1.73
C ASP A 97 21.54 8.15 1.83
N LEU A 98 22.27 7.58 0.86
CA LEU A 98 23.73 7.73 0.76
C LEU A 98 24.15 9.21 0.72
N PHE A 99 23.42 10.05 -0.03
CA PHE A 99 23.73 11.48 -0.10
C PHE A 99 23.61 12.18 1.27
N LEU A 100 22.64 11.79 2.10
CA LEU A 100 22.47 12.33 3.45
C LEU A 100 23.60 11.87 4.39
N GLU A 101 24.04 10.63 4.29
CA GLU A 101 25.16 10.10 5.08
C GLU A 101 26.46 10.87 4.77
N PHE A 102 26.79 11.09 3.49
CA PHE A 102 27.99 11.85 3.08
C PHE A 102 28.01 13.32 3.54
N GLN A 103 26.86 13.92 3.87
CA GLN A 103 26.82 15.30 4.36
C GLN A 103 27.11 15.42 5.86
N ASN A 104 26.89 14.35 6.63
CA ASN A 104 27.11 14.35 8.08
C ASN A 104 28.57 14.06 8.49
N ASP A 105 29.41 13.69 7.52
CA ASP A 105 30.85 13.46 7.70
C ASP A 105 31.70 14.71 7.38
N LYS A 106 31.09 15.90 7.31
CA LYS A 106 31.76 17.19 7.15
C LYS A 106 31.60 18.06 8.39
#